data_AF-A0AAE4G1N3-F1
#
_entry.id   AF-A0AAE4G1N3-F1
#
_cell.length_a   1.000
_cell.length_b   1.000
_cell.length_c   1.000
_cell.angle_alpha   90.00
_cell.angle_beta   90.00
_cell.angle_gamma   90.00
#
_symmetry.space_group_name_H-M   'P 1'
#
loop_
_entity.id
_entity.type
_entity.pdbx_description
1 polymer ?
#
loop_
_entity_poly.entity_id
_entity_poly.type
_entity_poly.pdbx_seq_one_letter_code
_entity_poly.pdbx_strand_id
1 'polypeptide(L)'
;MSEDVSSQTNPDDVEALTSLATDDAGDAVEPVEAAQADATDEVAQAQPETATEPAAPAEEAPVVDPLAEFRRQMSALPGQWYVLHTYSGYERRVAADIMARAENFEVEDYIFDATVPMETVIEIKNGNKKKEVSRVRIPGYVFVRMDLDDPETSDKVWRTIKDTPAVTGFVGDRYNPVPLTFEEAVAQLGPTPEELAAKEAAAAEATAPESGSGTQIATGGQVFEVAFEVGESVIVTDGPFESLPATIAEIHPETQKLQVLISLFGRDTPAELSFTQVAKI
;
A
#
# COMPACT_ATOMS: atom_id res chain seq x y z
N MET A 1 -22.80 61.54 -30.47
CA MET A 1 -21.59 61.83 -31.26
C MET A 1 -20.51 60.94 -30.67
N SER A 2 -20.19 59.77 -31.25
CA SER A 2 -19.36 59.61 -32.48
C SER A 2 -17.98 60.25 -32.18
N GLU A 3 -16.86 59.53 -32.13
CA GLU A 3 -16.11 58.77 -33.16
C GLU A 3 -15.00 57.99 -32.39
N ASP A 4 -14.70 56.70 -32.60
CA ASP A 4 -14.13 55.94 -33.72
C ASP A 4 -12.58 55.87 -33.77
N VAL A 5 -12.10 54.67 -34.14
CA VAL A 5 -10.76 54.24 -34.60
C VAL A 5 -9.72 53.80 -33.55
N SER A 6 -9.76 52.49 -33.26
CA SER A 6 -8.56 51.66 -33.05
C SER A 6 -7.98 51.24 -34.40
N SER A 7 -6.70 51.51 -34.63
CA SER A 7 -5.85 50.91 -35.68
C SER A 7 -4.80 50.05 -34.97
N GLN A 8 -4.90 48.72 -35.00
CA GLN A 8 -4.49 47.79 -36.05
C GLN A 8 -2.97 47.72 -36.29
N THR A 9 -2.44 46.58 -35.85
CA THR A 9 -1.20 45.87 -36.13
C THR A 9 -0.54 46.14 -37.49
N ASN A 10 0.80 46.12 -37.50
CA ASN A 10 1.57 45.63 -38.64
C ASN A 10 2.74 44.72 -38.16
N PRO A 11 3.11 43.68 -38.93
CA PRO A 11 4.13 42.70 -38.59
C PRO A 11 5.47 42.93 -39.34
N ASP A 12 6.46 42.13 -38.93
CA ASP A 12 7.64 41.66 -39.66
C ASP A 12 8.90 42.54 -39.88
N ASP A 13 10.01 41.80 -39.84
CA ASP A 13 11.36 42.04 -40.36
C ASP A 13 12.40 42.73 -39.45
N VAL A 14 13.35 41.93 -38.92
CA VAL A 14 14.77 41.96 -39.37
C VAL A 14 15.62 40.83 -38.75
N GLU A 15 16.13 39.99 -39.67
CA GLU A 15 17.49 39.42 -39.76
C GLU A 15 18.01 38.39 -38.73
N ALA A 16 17.95 37.13 -39.19
CA ALA A 16 18.95 36.10 -38.95
C ALA A 16 20.10 36.24 -39.95
N LEU A 17 21.37 36.21 -39.51
CA LEU A 17 22.64 35.87 -40.20
C LEU A 17 23.74 36.03 -39.11
N THR A 18 24.73 35.20 -38.81
CA THR A 18 25.58 34.28 -39.59
C THR A 18 26.35 33.37 -38.63
N SER A 19 26.39 32.07 -38.93
CA SER A 19 27.39 31.11 -38.48
C SER A 19 28.61 31.17 -39.41
N LEU A 20 29.85 31.13 -38.90
CA LEU A 20 31.04 30.71 -39.63
C LEU A 20 32.11 30.17 -38.67
N ALA A 21 32.58 28.96 -38.95
CA ALA A 21 33.63 28.21 -38.29
C ALA A 21 35.04 28.64 -38.76
N THR A 22 36.10 28.22 -38.05
CA THR A 22 37.20 27.36 -38.55
C THR A 22 38.44 27.38 -37.62
N ASP A 23 38.95 26.16 -37.33
CA ASP A 23 40.30 25.68 -36.97
C ASP A 23 41.41 26.64 -36.49
N ASP A 24 42.16 26.20 -35.46
CA ASP A 24 43.61 25.98 -35.61
C ASP A 24 44.16 25.02 -34.53
N ALA A 25 45.04 24.12 -34.95
CA ALA A 25 45.71 23.10 -34.15
C ALA A 25 47.22 23.40 -34.06
N GLY A 26 47.86 23.08 -32.94
CA GLY A 26 49.28 22.72 -32.94
C GLY A 26 50.17 23.21 -31.81
N ASP A 27 50.76 22.22 -31.13
CA ASP A 27 52.18 22.12 -30.74
C ASP A 27 52.68 22.54 -29.32
N ALA A 28 52.90 21.48 -28.51
CA ALA A 28 54.06 21.13 -27.68
C ALA A 28 54.88 22.19 -26.89
N VAL A 29 55.11 21.98 -25.58
CA VAL A 29 56.22 21.18 -24.98
C VAL A 29 56.17 21.17 -23.43
N GLU A 30 56.53 20.03 -22.82
CA GLU A 30 56.73 19.74 -21.38
C GLU A 30 58.05 20.35 -20.80
N PRO A 31 58.64 19.97 -19.62
CA PRO A 31 58.23 19.10 -18.49
C PRO A 31 58.63 19.60 -17.07
N VAL A 32 58.24 18.87 -16.01
CA VAL A 32 59.07 18.32 -14.89
C VAL A 32 58.17 17.48 -13.95
N GLU A 33 58.31 16.14 -13.91
CA GLU A 33 59.08 15.33 -12.93
C GLU A 33 58.57 15.49 -11.48
N ALA A 34 58.25 14.48 -10.66
CA ALA A 34 58.72 13.11 -10.43
C ALA A 34 57.73 12.45 -9.42
N ALA A 35 57.61 11.15 -9.12
CA ALA A 35 58.19 9.88 -9.56
C ALA A 35 57.40 8.71 -8.88
N GLN A 36 57.24 7.61 -9.63
CA GLN A 36 57.39 6.17 -9.27
C GLN A 36 56.58 5.60 -8.07
N ALA A 37 55.76 4.55 -8.15
CA ALA A 37 55.73 3.29 -8.91
C ALA A 37 56.95 2.38 -8.71
N ASP A 38 56.75 1.19 -8.12
CA ASP A 38 57.39 -0.03 -8.60
C ASP A 38 56.59 -1.28 -8.21
N ALA A 39 56.37 -2.13 -9.21
CA ALA A 39 55.87 -3.51 -9.14
C ALA A 39 57.10 -4.44 -9.01
N THR A 40 57.06 -5.68 -8.54
CA THR A 40 56.63 -6.90 -9.26
C THR A 40 57.28 -8.06 -8.48
N ASP A 41 56.68 -9.26 -8.41
CA ASP A 41 57.25 -10.52 -8.95
C ASP A 41 56.42 -11.75 -8.51
N GLU A 42 56.60 -12.84 -9.23
CA GLU A 42 55.65 -13.91 -9.51
C GLU A 42 56.01 -15.23 -8.76
N VAL A 43 55.17 -16.25 -9.00
CA VAL A 43 55.35 -17.71 -8.92
C VAL A 43 55.13 -18.51 -7.61
N ALA A 44 54.22 -19.49 -7.74
CA ALA A 44 54.40 -20.94 -7.47
C ALA A 44 53.31 -21.62 -6.60
N GLN A 45 52.91 -22.81 -7.08
CA GLN A 45 51.78 -23.66 -6.69
C GLN A 45 51.99 -24.46 -5.38
N ALA A 46 50.90 -24.81 -4.66
CA ALA A 46 50.53 -26.19 -4.23
C ALA A 46 49.41 -26.21 -3.16
N GLN A 47 48.34 -26.97 -3.42
CA GLN A 47 47.32 -27.49 -2.48
C GLN A 47 47.89 -28.66 -1.64
N PRO A 48 47.14 -29.28 -0.70
CA PRO A 48 46.08 -28.81 0.23
C PRO A 48 46.32 -29.31 1.68
N GLU A 49 45.78 -28.66 2.73
CA GLU A 49 45.47 -29.38 3.99
C GLU A 49 44.17 -28.88 4.63
N THR A 50 43.40 -29.89 5.03
CA THR A 50 42.01 -29.91 5.48
C THR A 50 41.81 -29.21 6.82
N ALA A 51 40.86 -28.28 6.89
CA ALA A 51 40.21 -27.88 8.13
C ALA A 51 38.69 -27.87 7.92
N THR A 52 38.03 -28.75 8.66
CA THR A 52 36.61 -29.03 8.71
C THR A 52 35.83 -27.93 9.44
N GLU A 53 34.80 -27.39 8.76
CA GLU A 53 33.53 -26.79 9.25
C GLU A 53 33.57 -25.55 10.20
N PRO A 54 32.52 -24.68 10.21
CA PRO A 54 31.12 -24.99 9.91
C PRO A 54 30.55 -24.31 8.67
N ALA A 55 29.53 -24.99 8.16
CA ALA A 55 28.58 -24.54 7.16
C ALA A 55 28.17 -23.08 7.38
N ALA A 56 28.20 -22.31 6.29
CA ALA A 56 27.37 -21.13 6.16
C ALA A 56 25.92 -21.54 6.52
N PRO A 57 25.24 -20.80 7.41
CA PRO A 57 23.80 -20.91 7.42
C PRO A 57 23.35 -20.49 6.02
N ALA A 58 22.59 -21.37 5.38
CA ALA A 58 21.79 -20.99 4.23
C ALA A 58 21.09 -19.68 4.58
N GLU A 59 21.24 -18.71 3.68
CA GLU A 59 20.54 -17.44 3.71
C GLU A 59 19.04 -17.74 3.66
N GLU A 60 18.44 -17.98 4.83
CA GLU A 60 17.01 -17.90 5.03
C GLU A 60 16.65 -16.48 4.58
N ALA A 61 16.07 -16.37 3.39
CA ALA A 61 15.41 -15.14 2.98
C ALA A 61 14.55 -14.71 4.17
N PRO A 62 14.83 -13.55 4.80
CA PRO A 62 14.04 -13.16 5.94
C PRO A 62 12.61 -13.07 5.45
N VAL A 63 11.69 -13.66 6.20
CA VAL A 63 10.26 -13.38 6.08
C VAL A 63 10.15 -11.89 6.40
N VAL A 64 10.31 -11.06 5.37
CA VAL A 64 10.31 -9.61 5.58
C VAL A 64 8.87 -9.29 5.89
N ASP A 65 8.64 -8.85 7.13
CA ASP A 65 7.35 -8.33 7.53
C ASP A 65 6.91 -7.35 6.43
N PRO A 66 5.76 -7.56 5.79
CA PRO A 66 5.32 -6.74 4.67
C PRO A 66 5.20 -5.26 5.05
N LEU A 67 5.01 -4.94 6.34
CA LEU A 67 5.08 -3.58 6.86
C LEU A 67 6.52 -3.04 6.90
N ALA A 68 7.52 -3.87 7.19
CA ALA A 68 8.93 -3.50 7.19
C ALA A 68 9.47 -3.24 5.77
N GLU A 69 9.02 -4.01 4.76
CA GLU A 69 9.30 -3.70 3.35
C GLU A 69 8.68 -2.37 2.94
N PHE A 70 7.40 -2.16 3.29
CA PHE A 70 6.70 -0.91 2.99
C PHE A 70 7.38 0.28 3.67
N ARG A 71 7.83 0.12 4.92
CA ARG A 71 8.65 1.11 5.64
C ARG A 71 9.93 1.42 4.86
N ARG A 72 10.68 0.40 4.45
CA ARG A 72 11.94 0.58 3.71
C ARG A 72 11.70 1.30 2.39
N GLN A 73 10.66 0.91 1.65
CA GLN A 73 10.27 1.54 0.39
C GLN A 73 9.88 3.02 0.61
N MET A 74 9.00 3.30 1.57
CA MET A 74 8.56 4.65 1.90
C MET A 74 9.72 5.55 2.35
N SER A 75 10.72 5.00 3.06
CA SER A 75 11.88 5.77 3.53
C SER A 75 12.91 6.08 2.45
N ALA A 76 12.92 5.30 1.36
CA ALA A 76 13.82 5.51 0.23
C ALA A 76 13.27 6.55 -0.77
N LEU A 77 11.99 6.85 -0.68
CA LEU A 77 11.28 7.77 -1.56
C LEU A 77 11.54 9.23 -1.13
N PRO A 78 11.88 10.14 -2.06
CA PRO A 78 12.09 11.56 -1.74
C PRO A 78 10.76 12.28 -1.42
N GLY A 79 10.85 13.40 -0.71
CA GLY A 79 9.70 14.22 -0.34
C GLY A 79 9.01 13.78 0.96
N GLN A 80 8.06 14.60 1.38
CA GLN A 80 7.29 14.41 2.60
C GLN A 80 5.82 14.15 2.25
N TRP A 81 5.15 13.40 3.12
CA TRP A 81 3.72 13.11 2.95
C TRP A 81 2.89 14.21 3.56
N TYR A 82 1.89 14.69 2.82
CA TYR A 82 0.91 15.67 3.28
C TYR A 82 -0.48 15.10 3.08
N VAL A 83 -1.41 15.54 3.92
CA VAL A 83 -2.80 15.15 3.83
C VAL A 83 -3.66 16.32 3.39
N LEU A 84 -4.58 16.03 2.47
CA LEU A 84 -5.53 16.96 1.93
C LEU A 84 -6.93 16.51 2.29
N HIS A 85 -7.76 17.48 2.63
CA HIS A 85 -9.18 17.29 2.70
C HIS A 85 -9.82 17.50 1.33
N THR A 86 -10.70 16.58 0.97
CA THR A 86 -11.48 16.63 -0.26
C THR A 86 -12.93 16.32 0.01
N TYR A 87 -13.82 16.60 -0.94
CA TYR A 87 -15.18 16.08 -0.85
C TYR A 87 -15.20 14.56 -1.02
N SER A 88 -16.05 13.89 -0.25
CA SER A 88 -16.21 12.44 -0.30
C SER A 88 -16.70 11.97 -1.67
N GLY A 89 -16.09 10.92 -2.23
CA GLY A 89 -16.41 10.39 -3.56
C GLY A 89 -15.64 11.06 -4.71
N TYR A 90 -14.87 12.10 -4.43
CA TYR A 90 -13.99 12.77 -5.40
C TYR A 90 -12.52 12.41 -5.22
N GLU A 91 -12.15 11.61 -4.21
CA GLU A 91 -10.76 11.35 -3.81
C GLU A 91 -9.92 10.80 -4.97
N ARG A 92 -10.44 9.76 -5.66
CA ARG A 92 -9.75 9.15 -6.81
C ARG A 92 -9.52 10.14 -7.95
N ARG A 93 -10.53 10.98 -8.18
CA ARG A 93 -10.47 11.99 -9.23
C ARG A 93 -9.48 13.09 -8.86
N VAL A 94 -9.50 13.54 -7.60
CA VAL A 94 -8.57 14.55 -7.08
C VAL A 94 -7.13 14.05 -7.19
N ALA A 95 -6.85 12.80 -6.81
CA ALA A 95 -5.50 12.23 -6.95
C ALA A 95 -5.01 12.26 -8.42
N ALA A 96 -5.87 11.84 -9.36
CA ALA A 96 -5.55 11.90 -10.79
C ALA A 96 -5.41 13.35 -11.32
N ASP A 97 -6.30 14.25 -10.90
CA ASP A 97 -6.29 15.65 -11.30
C ASP A 97 -5.05 16.38 -10.77
N ILE A 98 -4.57 16.05 -9.55
CA ILE A 98 -3.32 16.58 -8.97
C ILE A 98 -2.12 16.15 -9.83
N MET A 99 -2.01 14.87 -10.19
CA MET A 99 -0.91 14.39 -11.03
C MET A 99 -0.94 15.02 -12.43
N ALA A 100 -2.11 15.09 -13.06
CA ALA A 100 -2.25 15.72 -14.38
C ALA A 100 -1.91 17.23 -14.34
N ARG A 101 -2.23 17.91 -13.24
CA ARG A 101 -1.86 19.31 -13.04
C ARG A 101 -0.38 19.48 -12.73
N ALA A 102 0.23 18.55 -12.00
CA ALA A 102 1.66 18.58 -11.75
C ALA A 102 2.45 18.59 -13.06
N GLU A 103 2.03 17.75 -14.02
CA GLU A 103 2.58 17.73 -15.38
C GLU A 103 2.27 19.03 -16.14
N ASN A 104 1.01 19.47 -16.18
CA ASN A 104 0.62 20.67 -16.93
C ASN A 104 1.27 21.97 -16.44
N PHE A 105 1.60 22.05 -15.15
CA PHE A 105 2.28 23.20 -14.55
C PHE A 105 3.79 22.98 -14.40
N GLU A 106 4.35 21.87 -14.89
CA GLU A 106 5.79 21.58 -14.80
C GLU A 106 6.29 21.66 -13.34
N VAL A 107 5.57 21.00 -12.43
CA VAL A 107 5.92 20.85 -11.01
C VAL A 107 5.97 19.39 -10.57
N GLU A 108 6.06 18.47 -11.53
CA GLU A 108 6.19 17.02 -11.30
C GLU A 108 7.47 16.64 -10.55
N ASP A 109 8.53 17.44 -10.65
CA ASP A 109 9.76 17.24 -9.88
C ASP A 109 9.57 17.45 -8.37
N TYR A 110 8.48 18.13 -7.98
CA TYR A 110 8.15 18.44 -6.59
C TYR A 110 6.93 17.66 -6.10
N ILE A 111 6.00 17.27 -6.98
CA ILE A 111 4.85 16.43 -6.64
C ILE A 111 5.14 15.01 -7.12
N PHE A 112 5.57 14.16 -6.21
CA PHE A 112 6.04 12.83 -6.56
C PHE A 112 4.92 11.79 -6.69
N ASP A 113 3.89 11.87 -5.84
CA ASP A 113 2.80 10.89 -5.86
C ASP A 113 1.54 11.43 -5.17
N ALA A 114 0.37 10.93 -5.58
CA ALA A 114 -0.92 11.19 -4.97
C ALA A 114 -1.71 9.88 -4.80
N THR A 115 -1.82 9.40 -3.56
CA THR A 115 -2.44 8.11 -3.23
C THR A 115 -3.73 8.29 -2.44
N VAL A 116 -4.70 7.42 -2.69
CA VAL A 116 -5.94 7.32 -1.93
C VAL A 116 -5.97 5.94 -1.26
N PRO A 117 -6.13 5.85 0.07
CA PRO A 117 -6.24 4.57 0.75
C PRO A 117 -7.57 3.92 0.35
N MET A 118 -7.49 2.87 -0.46
CA MET A 118 -8.64 2.08 -0.87
C MET A 118 -8.57 0.72 -0.22
N GLU A 119 -9.71 0.25 0.26
CA GLU A 119 -9.88 -1.09 0.82
C GLU A 119 -10.82 -1.87 -0.09
N THR A 120 -10.45 -3.12 -0.34
CA THR A 120 -11.18 -3.98 -1.25
C THR A 120 -12.18 -4.83 -0.47
N VAL A 121 -13.47 -4.51 -0.59
CA VAL A 121 -14.55 -5.26 0.08
C VAL A 121 -15.24 -6.18 -0.93
N ILE A 122 -15.36 -7.46 -0.60
CA ILE A 122 -16.10 -8.43 -1.42
C ILE A 122 -17.60 -8.27 -1.13
N GLU A 123 -18.30 -7.45 -1.90
CA GLU A 123 -19.76 -7.39 -1.83
C GLU A 123 -20.36 -8.60 -2.58
N ILE A 124 -21.06 -9.46 -1.82
CA ILE A 124 -21.88 -10.53 -2.38
C ILE A 124 -23.18 -9.89 -2.88
N LYS A 125 -23.20 -9.56 -4.16
CA LYS A 125 -24.42 -9.06 -4.81
C LYS A 125 -25.36 -10.23 -5.06
N ASN A 126 -26.62 -10.06 -4.64
CA ASN A 126 -27.74 -11.00 -4.77
C ASN A 126 -27.64 -11.91 -6.03
N GLY A 127 -27.28 -13.18 -5.85
CA GLY A 127 -27.09 -14.16 -6.93
C GLY A 127 -25.65 -14.66 -7.18
N ASN A 128 -24.92 -15.03 -6.13
CA ASN A 128 -23.67 -15.83 -6.18
C ASN A 128 -22.47 -15.25 -6.96
N LYS A 129 -22.50 -13.97 -7.38
CA LYS A 129 -21.31 -13.30 -7.94
C LYS A 129 -20.69 -12.40 -6.89
N LYS A 130 -19.62 -12.90 -6.27
CA LYS A 130 -18.69 -12.10 -5.46
C LYS A 130 -18.15 -10.99 -6.36
N LYS A 131 -18.53 -9.73 -6.10
CA LYS A 131 -17.92 -8.59 -6.78
C LYS A 131 -16.94 -7.96 -5.81
N GLU A 132 -15.70 -7.92 -6.23
CA GLU A 132 -14.67 -7.11 -5.59
C GLU A 132 -15.03 -5.63 -5.78
N VAL A 133 -15.35 -4.94 -4.68
CA VAL A 133 -15.68 -3.52 -4.66
C VAL A 133 -14.64 -2.79 -3.84
N SER A 134 -13.74 -2.10 -4.55
CA SER A 134 -12.82 -1.14 -3.94
C SER A 134 -13.61 0.07 -3.41
N ARG A 135 -13.53 0.31 -2.11
CA ARG A 135 -14.11 1.44 -1.39
C ARG A 135 -12.99 2.25 -0.74
N VAL A 136 -13.15 3.57 -0.66
CA VAL A 136 -12.17 4.43 0.02
C VAL A 136 -12.23 4.15 1.53
N ARG A 137 -11.08 3.83 2.13
CA ARG A 137 -10.94 3.51 3.57
C ARG A 137 -11.27 4.71 4.44
N ILE A 138 -10.78 5.89 4.04
CA ILE A 138 -10.96 7.15 4.77
C ILE A 138 -11.56 8.18 3.80
N PRO A 139 -12.90 8.37 3.80
CA PRO A 139 -13.55 9.27 2.86
C PRO A 139 -13.15 10.73 3.11
N GLY A 140 -12.94 11.48 2.03
CA GLY A 140 -12.58 12.89 2.08
C GLY A 140 -11.12 13.18 2.42
N TYR A 141 -10.24 12.19 2.30
CA TYR A 141 -8.79 12.36 2.49
C TYR A 141 -8.01 11.85 1.29
N VAL A 142 -6.98 12.59 0.91
CA VAL A 142 -5.99 12.22 -0.12
C VAL A 142 -4.60 12.47 0.46
N PHE A 143 -3.68 11.55 0.20
CA PHE A 143 -2.29 11.65 0.62
C PHE A 143 -1.45 12.05 -0.58
N VAL A 144 -0.65 13.09 -0.46
CA VAL A 144 0.24 13.55 -1.53
C VAL A 144 1.65 13.61 -0.99
N ARG A 145 2.58 13.00 -1.71
CA ARG A 145 4.00 13.08 -1.45
C ARG A 145 4.59 14.20 -2.28
N MET A 146 5.11 15.23 -1.63
CA MET A 146 5.71 16.37 -2.31
C MET A 146 6.89 16.95 -1.54
N ASP A 147 7.67 17.77 -2.23
CA ASP A 147 8.75 18.58 -1.67
C ASP A 147 8.31 20.05 -1.59
N LEU A 148 8.43 20.65 -0.40
CA LEU A 148 8.17 22.08 -0.14
C LEU A 148 9.41 22.78 0.47
N ASP A 149 10.62 22.25 0.25
CA ASP A 149 11.85 22.82 0.78
C ASP A 149 12.33 24.05 -0.02
N ASP A 150 12.02 24.13 -1.32
CA ASP A 150 12.39 25.28 -2.16
C ASP A 150 11.37 26.42 -2.07
N PRO A 151 11.71 27.60 -1.51
CA PRO A 151 10.77 28.71 -1.34
C PRO A 151 10.21 29.27 -2.66
N GLU A 152 10.93 29.15 -3.78
CA GLU A 152 10.47 29.66 -5.08
C GLU A 152 9.41 28.76 -5.71
N THR A 153 9.56 27.44 -5.56
CA THR A 153 8.68 26.45 -6.19
C THR A 153 7.56 25.95 -5.27
N SER A 154 7.77 25.96 -3.95
CA SER A 154 6.77 25.56 -2.94
C SER A 154 5.44 26.27 -3.10
N ASP A 155 5.53 27.57 -3.39
CA ASP A 155 4.39 28.46 -3.57
C ASP A 155 3.55 28.09 -4.80
N LYS A 156 4.21 27.58 -5.86
CA LYS A 156 3.57 27.09 -7.08
C LYS A 156 2.93 25.72 -6.85
N VAL A 157 3.66 24.79 -6.24
CA VAL A 157 3.18 23.44 -5.86
C VAL A 157 1.93 23.53 -4.99
N TRP A 158 1.99 24.35 -3.94
CA TRP A 158 0.88 24.57 -3.02
C TRP A 158 -0.35 25.15 -3.73
N ARG A 159 -0.17 26.15 -4.59
CA ARG A 159 -1.29 26.74 -5.38
C ARG A 159 -1.90 25.72 -6.34
N THR A 160 -1.08 24.97 -7.07
CA THR A 160 -1.53 23.93 -8.01
C THR A 160 -2.47 22.93 -7.34
N ILE A 161 -2.09 22.48 -6.14
CA ILE A 161 -2.88 21.54 -5.35
C ILE A 161 -4.15 22.20 -4.82
N LYS A 162 -4.03 23.40 -4.23
CA LYS A 162 -5.17 24.12 -3.64
C LYS A 162 -6.24 24.49 -4.65
N ASP A 163 -5.83 24.88 -5.86
CA ASP A 163 -6.75 25.27 -6.92
C ASP A 163 -7.37 24.04 -7.61
N THR A 164 -7.08 22.82 -7.13
CA THR A 164 -7.67 21.57 -7.65
C THR A 164 -9.13 21.45 -7.25
N PRO A 165 -10.05 21.19 -8.21
CA PRO A 165 -11.46 21.00 -7.93
C PRO A 165 -11.66 19.92 -6.88
N ALA A 166 -12.63 20.16 -6.01
CA ALA A 166 -12.97 19.28 -4.90
C ALA A 166 -11.93 19.14 -3.77
N VAL A 167 -10.80 19.85 -3.83
CA VAL A 167 -9.90 20.06 -2.68
C VAL A 167 -10.47 21.18 -1.81
N THR A 168 -10.61 20.93 -0.51
CA THR A 168 -11.05 21.94 0.46
C THR A 168 -9.88 22.63 1.14
N GLY A 169 -8.74 21.95 1.22
CA GLY A 169 -7.48 22.48 1.71
C GLY A 169 -6.59 21.39 2.31
N PHE A 170 -5.43 21.79 2.83
CA PHE A 170 -4.55 20.92 3.61
C PHE A 170 -5.12 20.71 5.01
N VAL A 171 -4.82 19.55 5.60
CA VAL A 171 -5.10 19.29 7.01
C VAL A 171 -4.18 20.15 7.87
N GLY A 172 -4.74 20.87 8.85
CA GLY A 172 -4.00 21.75 9.72
C GLY A 172 -4.21 23.24 9.40
N ASP A 173 -3.12 24.01 9.34
CA ASP A 173 -3.21 25.44 9.02
C ASP A 173 -3.50 25.64 7.53
N ARG A 174 -4.39 26.59 7.22
CA ARG A 174 -4.85 26.84 5.84
C ARG A 174 -3.72 27.36 4.94
N TYR A 175 -2.68 27.95 5.52
CA TYR A 175 -1.60 28.60 4.79
C TYR A 175 -0.30 27.81 4.85
N ASN A 176 -0.08 27.05 5.92
CA ASN A 176 1.12 26.23 6.07
C ASN A 176 0.78 24.73 6.19
N PRO A 177 0.96 23.93 5.13
CA PRO A 177 0.69 22.51 5.19
C PRO A 177 1.66 21.83 6.16
N VAL A 178 1.14 21.00 7.06
CA VAL A 178 1.96 20.24 8.02
C VAL A 178 2.27 18.87 7.40
N PRO A 179 3.55 18.49 7.27
CA PRO A 179 3.91 17.16 6.80
C PRO A 179 3.57 16.11 7.88
N LEU A 180 3.14 14.94 7.44
CA LEU A 180 2.95 13.79 8.31
C LEU A 180 4.29 13.22 8.71
N THR A 181 4.36 12.72 9.94
CA THR A 181 5.50 11.90 10.32
C THR A 181 5.51 10.64 9.48
N PHE A 182 6.72 10.14 9.24
CA PHE A 182 6.91 8.93 8.45
C PHE A 182 6.12 7.73 9.00
N GLU A 183 6.03 7.58 10.33
CA GLU A 183 5.25 6.49 10.93
C GLU A 183 3.74 6.67 10.76
N GLU A 184 3.23 7.90 10.80
CA GLU A 184 1.81 8.17 10.51
C GLU A 184 1.48 7.87 9.05
N ALA A 185 2.32 8.30 8.11
CA ALA A 185 2.13 8.00 6.69
C ALA A 185 2.10 6.49 6.44
N VAL A 186 3.02 5.75 7.07
CA VAL A 186 3.06 4.28 7.02
C VAL A 186 1.82 3.65 7.65
N ALA A 187 1.35 4.14 8.79
CA ALA A 187 0.16 3.58 9.45
C ALA A 187 -1.13 3.80 8.64
N GLN A 188 -1.23 4.91 7.92
CA GLN A 188 -2.43 5.27 7.15
C GLN A 188 -2.45 4.66 5.73
N LEU A 189 -1.29 4.63 5.05
CA LEU A 189 -1.15 4.11 3.69
C LEU A 189 -0.68 2.65 3.63
N GLY A 190 -0.09 2.16 4.72
CA GLY A 190 0.42 0.80 4.80
C GLY A 190 -0.70 -0.24 4.69
N PRO A 191 -0.34 -1.45 4.24
CA PRO A 191 -1.29 -2.55 4.10
C PRO A 191 -1.95 -2.82 5.45
N THR A 192 -3.27 -2.95 5.45
CA THR A 192 -3.98 -3.26 6.67
C THR A 192 -3.61 -4.66 7.16
N PRO A 193 -3.62 -4.92 8.48
CA PRO A 193 -3.45 -6.27 9.01
C PRO A 193 -4.42 -7.29 8.37
N GLU A 194 -5.60 -6.84 7.93
CA GLU A 194 -6.57 -7.66 7.21
C GLU A 194 -6.14 -8.00 5.78
N GLU A 195 -5.55 -7.06 5.04
CA GLU A 195 -4.98 -7.34 3.71
C GLU A 195 -3.73 -8.22 3.77
N LEU A 196 -2.94 -8.08 4.84
CA LEU A 196 -1.79 -8.94 5.12
C LEU A 196 -2.24 -10.37 5.45
N ALA A 197 -3.19 -10.52 6.38
CA ALA A 197 -3.78 -11.81 6.69
C ALA A 197 -4.43 -12.46 5.46
N ALA A 198 -5.10 -11.68 4.60
CA ALA A 198 -5.66 -12.19 3.34
C ALA A 198 -4.58 -12.64 2.35
N LYS A 199 -3.45 -11.93 2.25
CA LYS A 199 -2.35 -12.27 1.35
C LYS A 199 -1.51 -13.44 1.87
N GLU A 200 -1.35 -13.57 3.18
CA GLU A 200 -0.71 -14.70 3.86
C GLU A 200 -1.59 -15.95 3.82
N ALA A 201 -2.92 -15.83 3.99
CA ALA A 201 -3.86 -16.93 3.79
C ALA A 201 -3.86 -17.43 2.33
N ALA A 202 -3.79 -16.51 1.35
CA ALA A 202 -3.67 -16.86 -0.06
C ALA A 202 -2.29 -17.50 -0.41
N ALA A 203 -1.21 -17.07 0.25
CA ALA A 203 0.12 -17.67 0.08
C ALA A 203 0.25 -19.05 0.76
N ALA A 204 -0.41 -19.23 1.90
CA ALA A 204 -0.52 -20.51 2.59
C ALA A 204 -1.36 -21.53 1.80
N GLU A 205 -2.39 -21.09 1.05
CA GLU A 205 -3.11 -21.94 0.10
C GLU A 205 -2.26 -22.38 -1.11
N ALA A 206 -1.21 -21.63 -1.47
CA ALA A 206 -0.35 -21.93 -2.62
C ALA A 206 0.88 -22.79 -2.29
N THR A 207 1.19 -23.01 -1.00
CA THR A 207 2.41 -23.74 -0.56
C THR A 207 2.16 -24.91 0.38
N ALA A 208 0.92 -25.41 0.51
CA ALA A 208 0.66 -26.67 1.21
C ALA A 208 0.95 -27.88 0.30
N PRO A 209 2.02 -28.67 0.54
CA PRO A 209 2.16 -29.98 -0.08
C PRO A 209 1.17 -30.94 0.59
N GLU A 210 0.62 -31.83 -0.23
CA GLU A 210 -0.39 -32.80 0.16
C GLU A 210 0.06 -33.69 1.33
N SER A 211 -0.74 -33.76 2.40
CA SER A 211 -1.12 -35.03 3.06
C SER A 211 -1.95 -34.74 4.32
N GLY A 212 -3.24 -35.10 4.29
CA GLY A 212 -4.04 -35.19 5.52
C GLY A 212 -5.52 -34.84 5.43
N SER A 213 -6.22 -35.25 4.36
CA SER A 213 -7.67 -35.55 4.37
C SER A 213 -8.57 -34.68 5.27
N GLY A 214 -8.78 -33.43 4.89
CA GLY A 214 -9.92 -32.62 5.32
C GLY A 214 -10.86 -32.41 4.14
N THR A 215 -12.02 -33.07 4.14
CA THR A 215 -13.03 -32.90 3.08
C THR A 215 -13.62 -31.49 3.18
N GLN A 216 -13.09 -30.60 2.35
CA GLN A 216 -13.56 -29.24 2.15
C GLN A 216 -14.90 -29.27 1.41
N ILE A 217 -16.00 -28.93 2.11
CA ILE A 217 -17.29 -28.65 1.47
C ILE A 217 -17.55 -27.14 1.57
N ALA A 218 -17.48 -26.48 0.42
CA ALA A 218 -17.75 -25.07 0.26
C ALA A 218 -19.26 -24.79 0.22
N THR A 219 -19.75 -23.88 1.06
CA THR A 219 -20.98 -23.10 0.82
C THR A 219 -20.88 -21.78 1.58
N GLY A 220 -21.01 -20.65 0.87
CA GLY A 220 -21.49 -19.40 1.48
C GLY A 220 -20.50 -18.36 2.02
N GLY A 221 -19.29 -18.23 1.45
CA GLY A 221 -18.64 -16.94 1.17
C GLY A 221 -18.52 -15.80 2.21
N GLN A 222 -18.77 -16.00 3.50
CA GLN A 222 -18.34 -15.10 4.57
C GLN A 222 -17.25 -15.82 5.35
N VAL A 223 -16.04 -15.26 5.36
CA VAL A 223 -14.99 -15.73 6.27
C VAL A 223 -15.37 -15.21 7.66
N PHE A 224 -16.24 -15.96 8.33
CA PHE A 224 -16.21 -15.99 9.78
C PHE A 224 -15.18 -17.04 10.12
N GLU A 225 -14.17 -16.68 10.91
CA GLU A 225 -13.28 -17.65 11.53
C GLU A 225 -14.11 -18.40 12.58
N VAL A 226 -14.90 -19.38 12.12
CA VAL A 226 -15.75 -20.19 12.97
C VAL A 226 -14.85 -21.28 13.55
N ALA A 227 -14.37 -21.04 14.77
CA ALA A 227 -13.59 -22.01 15.54
C ALA A 227 -14.43 -23.22 16.05
N PHE A 228 -15.52 -23.56 15.36
CA PHE A 228 -16.47 -24.62 15.73
C PHE A 228 -16.77 -25.51 14.53
N GLU A 229 -16.73 -26.82 14.73
CA GLU A 229 -17.07 -27.83 13.73
C GLU A 229 -18.38 -28.56 14.09
N VAL A 230 -19.11 -29.02 13.08
CA VAL A 230 -20.31 -29.85 13.27
C VAL A 230 -19.90 -31.18 13.90
N GLY A 231 -20.56 -31.57 14.99
CA GLY A 231 -20.21 -32.74 15.81
C GLY A 231 -19.28 -32.44 16.98
N GLU A 232 -18.82 -31.20 17.14
CA GLU A 232 -18.01 -30.79 18.29
C GLU A 232 -18.85 -30.72 19.58
N SER A 233 -18.21 -31.04 20.71
CA SER A 233 -18.81 -30.95 22.04
C SER A 233 -18.56 -29.56 22.63
N VAL A 234 -19.63 -28.89 23.04
CA VAL A 234 -19.59 -27.55 23.62
C VAL A 234 -20.40 -27.51 24.92
N ILE A 235 -20.04 -26.59 25.81
CA ILE A 235 -20.84 -26.27 27.00
C ILE A 235 -21.64 -25.00 26.75
N VAL A 236 -22.91 -24.99 27.14
CA VAL A 236 -23.74 -23.78 27.09
C VAL A 236 -23.32 -22.85 28.24
N THR A 237 -22.95 -21.61 27.93
CA THR A 237 -22.49 -20.62 28.92
C THR A 237 -23.56 -19.62 29.33
N ASP A 238 -24.67 -19.53 28.59
CA ASP A 238 -25.71 -18.52 28.82
C ASP A 238 -27.11 -19.03 28.43
N GLY A 239 -28.12 -18.60 29.17
CA GLY A 239 -29.53 -18.94 28.93
C GLY A 239 -30.09 -20.07 29.82
N PRO A 240 -31.31 -20.55 29.54
CA PRO A 240 -32.02 -21.53 30.39
C PRO A 240 -31.37 -22.92 30.42
N PHE A 241 -30.35 -23.15 29.59
CA PHE A 241 -29.61 -24.40 29.46
C PHE A 241 -28.13 -24.25 29.85
N GLU A 242 -27.78 -23.15 30.53
CA GLU A 242 -26.43 -22.89 31.04
C GLU A 242 -25.86 -24.11 31.79
N SER A 243 -24.57 -24.36 31.61
CA SER A 243 -23.78 -25.47 32.15
C SER A 243 -24.13 -26.88 31.66
N LEU A 244 -25.06 -27.04 30.70
CA LEU A 244 -25.34 -28.33 30.09
C LEU A 244 -24.38 -28.63 28.92
N PRO A 245 -23.92 -29.89 28.78
CA PRO A 245 -23.16 -30.32 27.61
C PRO A 245 -24.09 -30.46 26.40
N ALA A 246 -23.63 -29.95 25.26
CA ALA A 246 -24.34 -30.02 23.99
C ALA A 246 -23.39 -30.41 22.86
N THR A 247 -23.93 -31.01 21.80
CA THR A 247 -23.20 -31.32 20.57
C THR A 247 -23.71 -30.45 19.43
N ILE A 248 -22.81 -29.86 18.64
CA ILE A 248 -23.19 -29.03 17.49
C ILE A 248 -23.77 -29.91 16.39
N ALA A 249 -25.03 -29.71 16.02
CA ALA A 249 -25.69 -30.46 14.95
C ALA A 249 -25.60 -29.72 13.61
N GLU A 250 -25.81 -28.41 13.61
CA GLU A 250 -25.75 -27.57 12.41
C GLU A 250 -25.30 -26.14 12.76
N ILE A 251 -24.53 -25.53 11.86
CA ILE A 251 -23.99 -24.18 12.02
C ILE A 251 -24.63 -23.29 10.95
N HIS A 252 -25.29 -22.22 11.35
CA HIS A 252 -25.80 -21.20 10.45
C HIS A 252 -24.93 -19.93 10.53
N PRO A 253 -23.84 -19.85 9.73
CA PRO A 253 -22.92 -18.72 9.77
C PRO A 253 -23.59 -17.40 9.36
N GLU A 254 -24.58 -17.46 8.46
CA GLU A 254 -25.28 -16.26 7.97
C GLU A 254 -26.16 -15.59 9.03
N THR A 255 -26.70 -16.36 9.98
CA THR A 255 -27.62 -15.85 11.02
C THR A 255 -26.98 -15.74 12.39
N GLN A 256 -25.70 -16.09 12.51
CA GLN A 256 -24.98 -16.15 13.77
C GLN A 256 -25.61 -17.09 14.82
N LYS A 257 -26.23 -18.19 14.35
CA LYS A 257 -26.92 -19.18 15.20
C LYS A 257 -26.38 -20.59 14.97
N LEU A 258 -26.47 -21.40 16.02
CA LEU A 258 -26.06 -22.79 16.10
C LEU A 258 -27.26 -23.63 16.52
N GLN A 259 -27.53 -24.70 15.78
CA GLN A 259 -28.46 -25.72 16.23
C GLN A 259 -27.66 -26.79 16.98
N VAL A 260 -27.86 -26.85 18.29
CA VAL A 260 -27.17 -27.80 19.17
C VAL A 260 -28.15 -28.83 19.69
N LEU A 261 -27.64 -30.03 19.94
CA LEU A 261 -28.34 -31.11 20.63
C LEU A 261 -27.87 -31.11 22.08
N ILE A 262 -28.72 -30.63 22.98
CA ILE A 262 -28.45 -30.63 24.42
C ILE A 262 -28.80 -32.03 24.94
N SER A 263 -27.82 -32.71 25.54
CA SER A 263 -28.05 -34.05 26.09
C SER A 263 -28.65 -33.91 27.49
N LEU A 264 -29.97 -34.07 27.59
CA LEU A 264 -30.71 -33.94 28.85
C LEU A 264 -31.41 -35.29 29.15
N PHE A 265 -31.04 -35.92 30.27
CA PHE A 265 -31.57 -37.22 30.70
C PHE A 265 -31.41 -38.37 29.68
N GLY A 266 -30.31 -38.37 28.92
CA GLY A 266 -30.05 -39.38 27.88
C GLY A 266 -30.96 -39.24 26.66
N ARG A 267 -31.53 -38.05 26.44
CA ARG A 267 -32.29 -37.67 25.24
C ARG A 267 -31.72 -36.38 24.69
N ASP A 268 -31.48 -36.38 23.39
CA ASP A 268 -30.96 -35.21 22.68
C ASP A 268 -32.11 -34.27 22.33
N THR A 269 -32.08 -33.06 22.88
CA THR A 269 -33.09 -32.03 22.64
C THR A 269 -32.51 -30.95 21.75
N PRO A 270 -33.08 -30.68 20.56
CA PRO A 270 -32.58 -29.64 19.68
C PRO A 270 -32.90 -28.25 20.25
N ALA A 271 -31.91 -27.38 20.31
CA ALA A 271 -32.04 -25.99 20.71
C ALA A 271 -31.22 -25.08 19.78
N GLU A 272 -31.73 -23.88 19.51
CA GLU A 272 -30.99 -22.85 18.79
C GLU A 272 -30.30 -21.92 19.78
N LEU A 273 -28.98 -21.78 19.68
CA LEU A 273 -28.14 -20.90 20.52
C LEU A 273 -27.28 -20.01 19.64
N SER A 274 -26.79 -18.88 20.16
CA SER A 274 -25.80 -18.05 19.44
C SER A 274 -24.36 -18.46 19.76
N PHE A 275 -23.41 -18.04 18.92
CA PHE A 275 -21.97 -18.28 19.11
C PHE A 275 -21.41 -17.76 20.43
N THR A 276 -22.04 -16.75 21.03
CA THR A 276 -21.62 -16.16 22.31
C THR A 276 -22.08 -16.96 23.53
N GLN A 277 -23.07 -17.85 23.36
CA GLN A 277 -23.72 -18.61 24.44
C GLN A 277 -23.17 -20.03 24.59
N VAL A 278 -22.13 -20.36 23.83
CA VAL A 278 -21.47 -21.67 23.88
C VAL A 278 -19.97 -21.50 24.02
N ALA A 279 -19.33 -22.40 24.76
CA ALA A 279 -17.89 -22.48 24.90
C ALA A 279 -17.40 -23.89 24.58
N LYS A 280 -16.22 -24.00 23.99
CA LYS A 280 -15.59 -25.27 23.63
C LYS A 280 -15.12 -26.01 24.89
N ILE A 281 -15.27 -27.35 24.88
CA ILE A 281 -14.72 -28.27 25.90
C ILE A 281 -13.46 -28.95 25.37
#